data_AF-F6D845-F1
#
_entry.id   AF-F6D845-F1
#
_cell.length_a   1.000
_cell.length_b   1.000
_cell.length_c   1.000
_cell.angle_alpha   90.00
_cell.angle_beta   90.00
_cell.angle_gamma   90.00
#
_symmetry.space_group_name_H-M   'P 1'
#
loop_
_entity.id
_entity.type
_entity.pdbx_description
1 polymer ?
#
loop_
_entity_poly.entity_id
_entity_poly.type
_entity_poly.pdbx_seq_one_letter_code
_entity_poly.pdbx_strand_id
1 'polypeptide(L)' 'MDKQITMKIPQDMYRDLRTLSEKKGNVPMADIIRKAVDDYIRKSRLKGIL' A
#
# COMPACT_ATOMS: atom_id res chain seq x y z
N MET A 1 7.52 -16.41 8.24
CA MET A 1 6.22 -16.48 7.54
C MET A 1 5.67 -15.07 7.46
N ASP A 2 5.50 -14.54 6.25
CA ASP A 2 4.81 -13.27 6.08
C ASP A 2 3.35 -13.46 6.50
N LYS A 3 2.87 -12.64 7.44
CA LYS A 3 1.47 -12.67 7.86
C LYS A 3 0.62 -12.15 6.71
N GLN A 4 -0.22 -13.02 6.13
CA GLN A 4 -1.17 -12.62 5.11
C GLN A 4 -2.44 -12.07 5.77
N ILE A 5 -2.86 -10.87 5.33
CA ILE A 5 -4.08 -10.22 5.79
C ILE A 5 -4.96 -10.00 4.57
N THR A 6 -6.22 -10.42 4.67
CA THR A 6 -7.25 -10.12 3.66
C THR A 6 -8.04 -8.90 4.11
N MET A 7 -8.20 -7.92 3.22
CA MET A 7 -8.99 -6.72 3.50
C MET A 7 -9.94 -6.41 2.35
N LYS A 8 -11.09 -5.81 2.70
CA LYS A 8 -12.02 -5.23 1.73
C LYS A 8 -11.70 -3.75 1.61
N ILE A 9 -11.53 -3.27 0.38
CA ILE A 9 -11.33 -1.85 0.08
C ILE A 9 -12.44 -1.37 -0.86
N PRO A 10 -12.76 -0.06 -0.84
CA PRO A 10 -13.65 0.54 -1.82
C PRO A 10 -13.19 0.25 -3.25
N GLN A 11 -14.16 0.07 -4.16
CA GLN A 11 -13.87 -0.29 -5.55
C GLN A 11 -13.04 0.77 -6.28
N ASP A 12 -13.28 2.05 -5.99
CA ASP A 12 -12.54 3.15 -6.62
C ASP A 12 -11.07 3.15 -6.19
N MET A 13 -10.79 2.91 -4.90
CA MET A 13 -9.41 2.72 -4.42
C MET A 13 -8.71 1.53 -5.10
N TYR A 14 -9.43 0.43 -5.33
CA TYR A 14 -8.87 -0.71 -6.05
C TYR A 14 -8.49 -0.34 -7.48
N ARG A 15 -9.33 0.44 -8.18
CA ARG A 15 -9.05 0.92 -9.54
C ARG A 15 -7.79 1.78 -9.56
N ASP A 16 -7.67 2.72 -8.62
CA ASP A 16 -6.49 3.59 -8.51
C ASP A 16 -5.20 2.78 -8.27
N LEU A 17 -5.25 1.80 -7.36
CA LEU A 17 -4.11 0.90 -7.09
C LEU A 17 -3.73 0.06 -8.31
N ARG A 18 -4.73 -0.39 -9.08
CA ARG A 18 -4.51 -1.13 -10.33
C ARG A 18 -3.83 -0.26 -11.38
N THR A 19 -4.30 0.96 -11.60
CA THR A 19 -3.67 1.90 -12.53
C THR A 19 -2.23 2.22 -12.11
N LEU A 20 -1.96 2.35 -10.82
CA LEU A 20 -0.60 2.56 -10.30
C LEU A 20 0.31 1.33 -10.52
N SER A 21 -0.24 0.13 -10.36
CA SER A 21 0.44 -1.14 -10.64
C SER A 21 0.85 -1.23 -12.11
N GLU A 22 -0.08 -0.99 -13.01
CA GLU A 22 0.14 -1.03 -14.47
C GLU A 22 1.17 0.01 -14.90
N LYS A 23 1.05 1.26 -14.42
CA LYS A 23 2.02 2.35 -14.72
C LYS A 23 3.45 2.05 -14.27
N LYS A 24 3.63 1.23 -13.23
CA LYS A 24 4.97 0.87 -12.71
C LYS A 24 5.54 -0.41 -13.32
N GLY A 25 4.94 -0.93 -14.39
CA GLY A 25 5.39 -2.15 -15.05
C GLY A 25 4.82 -3.42 -14.40
N ASN A 26 3.52 -3.39 -14.04
CA ASN A 26 2.79 -4.51 -13.43
C ASN A 26 3.36 -4.97 -12.07
N VAL A 27 3.81 -4.02 -11.25
CA VAL A 27 4.26 -4.32 -9.89
C VAL A 27 3.08 -4.83 -9.06
N PRO A 28 3.22 -5.92 -8.29
CA PRO A 28 2.14 -6.43 -7.44
C PRO A 28 1.54 -5.35 -6.54
N MET A 29 0.20 -5.27 -6.47
CA MET A 29 -0.49 -4.28 -5.62
C MET A 29 -0.03 -4.36 -4.15
N ALA A 30 0.28 -5.57 -3.66
CA ALA A 30 0.80 -5.79 -2.32
C ALA A 30 2.10 -5.01 -2.06
N ASP A 31 3.01 -4.93 -3.04
CA ASP A 31 4.28 -4.22 -2.89
C ASP A 31 4.06 -2.70 -2.82
N ILE A 32 3.08 -2.21 -3.58
CA ILE A 32 2.67 -0.80 -3.56
C ILE A 32 2.08 -0.45 -2.19
N ILE A 33 1.17 -1.28 -1.68
CA ILE A 33 0.54 -1.10 -0.37
C ILE A 33 1.60 -1.15 0.74
N ARG A 34 2.51 -2.14 0.72
CA ARG A 34 3.58 -2.24 1.74
C ARG A 34 4.45 -0.98 1.75
N LYS A 35 4.91 -0.51 0.60
CA LYS A 35 5.71 0.73 0.51
C LYS A 35 4.95 1.95 1.05
N ALA A 36 3.67 2.08 0.75
CA ALA A 36 2.84 3.17 1.24
C ALA A 36 2.69 3.13 2.78
N VAL A 37 2.46 1.94 3.34
CA VAL A 37 2.35 1.72 4.78
C VAL A 37 3.67 1.99 5.48
N ASP A 38 4.79 1.49 4.93
CA ASP A 38 6.12 1.73 5.49
C ASP A 38 6.47 3.22 5.54
N ASP A 39 6.17 3.96 4.46
CA ASP A 39 6.41 5.40 4.41
C ASP A 39 5.49 6.17 5.38
N TYR A 40 4.23 5.73 5.52
CA TYR A 40 3.31 6.29 6.52
C TYR A 40 3.83 6.08 7.95
N ILE A 41 4.26 4.86 8.30
CA ILE A 41 4.82 4.55 9.63
C ILE A 41 6.07 5.37 9.87
N ARG A 42 6.99 5.42 8.90
CA ARG A 42 8.23 6.20 8.98
C ARG A 42 7.94 7.69 9.23
N LYS A 43 7.03 8.29 8.46
CA LYS A 43 6.63 9.70 8.62
C LYS A 43 5.92 9.95 9.94
N SER A 44 5.12 9.01 10.42
CA SER A 44 4.39 9.13 11.69
C SER A 44 5.34 9.10 12.89
N ARG A 45 6.36 8.23 12.86
CA ARG A 45 7.44 8.21 13.87
C ARG A 45 8.21 9.52 13.92
N LEU A 46 8.55 10.10 12.77
CA LEU A 46 9.21 11.41 12.70
C LEU A 46 8.36 12.54 13.30
N LYS A 47 7.04 12.38 13.32
CA LYS A 47 6.10 13.34 13.92
C LYS A 47 5.76 13.03 15.39
N GLY A 48 6.28 11.96 15.97
CA GLY A 48 5.94 11.52 17.34
C GLY A 48 4.48 11.07 17.52
N ILE A 49 3.80 10.69 16.43
CA ILE A 49 2.41 10.18 16.46
C ILE A 49 2.37 8.68 16.78
N LEU A 50 3.44 7.97 16.40
CA LEU A 50 3.69 6.55 16.62
C LEU A 50 5.06 6.33 17.24
#